data_AF-A0A962DWU6-F1
#
_entry.id   AF-A0A962DWU6-F1
#
_cell.length_a   1.000
_cell.length_b   1.000
_cell.length_c   1.000
_cell.angle_alpha   90.00
_cell.angle_beta   90.00
_cell.angle_gamma   90.00
#
_symmetry.space_group_name_H-M   'P 1'
#
loop_
_entity.id
_entity.type
_entity.pdbx_description
1 polymer ?
#
loop_
_entity_poly.entity_id
_entity_poly.type
_entity_poly.pdbx_seq_one_letter_code
_entity_poly.pdbx_strand_id
1 'polypeptide(L)'
;ASLLGDVVEPDQVTLTFPWFSVPGALVGTRFDQFPGSPAVVNNRYIVYKGNYTDLLDGLGRTGIYFRDVVATMPIPYTGVIASSNMLIPNQPMGSTVKFGSTAPPSAANGWVYFTGLDVEEAPTLGGIYRAPIASMPTLQTMVGIGDQVPGEAPGAVFTSFGEALSVSSDGDQFSFWASWGTETFPKLLLCPTDGNPDIIAYCHQQHPTGLLVDIPVNQGIFVHVASSGQTRQIARTLREGINDFLFWNFSGRPPGVGGGTEPGTELARWRSSAFSTLAARPMSPIQVVFKAERNATQGLYLREGFGTQMPLRTVAEVGTTVGTDVDPLAPAGSLVSAVGVERDAFRNGRLAITASMLYVDPVDPDITVGWAGIYTAQVAIDSVYRDGFED
;
A
#
# COMPACT_ATOMS: atom_id res chain seq x y z
N ALA A 1 -15.57 -13.30 -2.11
CA ALA A 1 -15.30 -14.76 -2.06
C ALA A 1 -14.52 -15.17 -0.81
N SER A 2 -14.36 -14.30 0.19
CA SER A 2 -14.01 -14.77 1.53
C SER A 2 -15.06 -15.79 1.95
N LEU A 3 -14.67 -16.80 2.72
CA LEU A 3 -15.58 -17.82 3.26
C LEU A 3 -16.21 -18.80 2.25
N LEU A 4 -15.70 -18.92 1.01
CA LEU A 4 -16.14 -20.01 0.12
C LEU A 4 -15.35 -21.31 0.38
N GLY A 5 -14.12 -21.20 0.88
CA GLY A 5 -13.20 -22.32 1.04
C GLY A 5 -13.56 -23.34 2.12
N ASP A 6 -14.57 -23.06 2.95
CA ASP A 6 -15.11 -23.90 4.02
C ASP A 6 -16.57 -24.33 3.75
N VAL A 7 -17.16 -23.93 2.63
CA VAL A 7 -18.52 -24.35 2.28
C VAL A 7 -18.51 -25.84 1.98
N VAL A 8 -19.33 -26.57 2.73
CA VAL A 8 -19.51 -28.03 2.60
C VAL A 8 -20.86 -28.35 1.99
N GLU A 9 -20.90 -29.47 1.28
CA GLU A 9 -22.11 -30.14 0.81
C GLU A 9 -22.97 -30.62 2.00
N PRO A 10 -24.22 -31.07 1.77
CA PRO A 10 -25.08 -31.59 2.83
C PRO A 10 -24.49 -32.76 3.64
N ASP A 11 -23.47 -33.45 3.12
CA ASP A 11 -22.73 -34.50 3.83
C ASP A 11 -21.80 -33.97 4.93
N GLN A 12 -21.61 -32.65 5.01
CA GLN A 12 -20.74 -31.93 5.96
C GLN A 12 -19.26 -32.33 5.89
N VAL A 13 -18.83 -32.94 4.79
CA VAL A 13 -17.46 -33.44 4.60
C VAL A 13 -16.90 -32.98 3.26
N THR A 14 -17.70 -33.02 2.20
CA THR A 14 -17.26 -32.64 0.86
C THR A 14 -17.31 -31.13 0.73
N LEU A 15 -16.21 -30.50 0.33
CA LEU A 15 -16.19 -29.07 0.03
C LEU A 15 -16.89 -28.80 -1.30
N THR A 16 -17.79 -27.82 -1.32
CA THR A 16 -18.44 -27.31 -2.53
C THR A 16 -17.48 -26.50 -3.39
N PHE A 17 -16.59 -25.73 -2.76
CA PHE A 17 -15.66 -24.83 -3.44
C PHE A 17 -14.19 -25.03 -3.00
N PRO A 18 -13.63 -26.26 -3.12
CA PRO A 18 -12.28 -26.58 -2.63
C PRO A 18 -11.18 -25.72 -3.29
N TRP A 19 -11.44 -25.15 -4.47
CA TRP A 19 -10.52 -24.23 -5.15
C TRP A 19 -10.42 -22.85 -4.48
N PHE A 20 -11.33 -22.51 -3.55
CA PHE A 20 -11.27 -21.30 -2.74
C PHE A 20 -10.60 -21.49 -1.37
N SER A 21 -10.21 -22.71 -1.01
CA SER A 21 -9.51 -23.01 0.24
C SER A 21 -8.07 -22.52 0.23
N VAL A 22 -7.51 -22.31 1.43
CA VAL A 22 -6.12 -21.91 1.62
C VAL A 22 -5.19 -23.09 1.27
N PRO A 23 -4.31 -22.96 0.26
CA PRO A 23 -3.46 -24.07 -0.12
C PRO A 23 -2.42 -24.38 0.96
N GLY A 24 -2.21 -25.67 1.23
CA GLY A 24 -1.25 -26.15 2.23
C GLY A 24 -1.73 -26.04 3.68
N ALA A 25 -2.92 -25.49 3.93
CA ALA A 25 -3.59 -25.56 5.23
C ALA A 25 -4.46 -26.84 5.34
N LEU A 26 -5.09 -27.04 6.50
CA LEU A 26 -6.04 -28.13 6.68
C LEU A 26 -7.19 -28.01 5.65
N VAL A 27 -7.71 -29.15 5.20
CA VAL A 27 -8.86 -29.17 4.28
C VAL A 27 -10.03 -28.42 4.91
N GLY A 28 -10.64 -27.51 4.16
CA GLY A 28 -11.74 -26.65 4.64
C GLY A 28 -11.27 -25.34 5.26
N THR A 29 -9.97 -25.07 5.36
CA THR A 29 -9.49 -23.74 5.77
C THR A 29 -9.83 -22.71 4.69
N ARG A 30 -10.59 -21.69 5.06
CA ARG A 30 -10.97 -20.54 4.22
C ARG A 30 -10.02 -19.37 4.43
N PHE A 31 -10.05 -18.42 3.50
CA PHE A 31 -9.53 -17.08 3.75
C PHE A 31 -10.53 -16.25 4.57
N ASP A 32 -10.04 -15.61 5.62
CA ASP A 32 -10.82 -14.71 6.48
C ASP A 32 -10.93 -13.33 5.83
N GLN A 33 -9.84 -12.88 5.22
CA GLN A 33 -9.74 -11.55 4.62
C GLN A 33 -8.78 -11.55 3.43
N PHE A 34 -9.02 -10.63 2.50
CA PHE A 34 -8.09 -10.25 1.43
C PHE A 34 -7.72 -8.77 1.61
N PRO A 35 -6.70 -8.44 2.43
CA PRO A 35 -6.32 -7.06 2.67
C PRO A 35 -5.67 -6.42 1.44
N GLY A 36 -6.03 -5.17 1.15
CA GLY A 36 -5.54 -4.40 0.02
C GLY A 36 -6.07 -4.88 -1.33
N SER A 37 -5.82 -4.09 -2.38
CA SER A 37 -6.19 -4.45 -3.74
C SER A 37 -5.34 -5.64 -4.24
N PRO A 38 -5.92 -6.56 -5.03
CA PRO A 38 -5.14 -7.55 -5.75
C PRO A 38 -4.42 -6.91 -6.96
N ALA A 39 -3.32 -7.52 -7.40
CA ALA A 39 -2.68 -7.18 -8.67
C ALA A 39 -3.21 -8.08 -9.79
N VAL A 40 -3.55 -7.48 -10.93
CA VAL A 40 -3.96 -8.19 -12.15
C VAL A 40 -2.83 -8.09 -13.16
N VAL A 41 -2.38 -9.23 -13.69
CA VAL A 41 -1.17 -9.28 -14.52
C VAL A 41 -1.33 -10.26 -15.68
N ASN A 42 -0.77 -9.86 -16.84
CA ASN A 42 -0.74 -10.62 -18.09
C ASN A 42 -2.12 -11.09 -18.59
N ASN A 43 -3.21 -10.37 -18.23
CA ASN A 43 -4.61 -10.75 -18.49
C ASN A 43 -4.95 -12.20 -18.09
N ARG A 44 -4.20 -12.77 -17.14
CA ARG A 44 -4.25 -14.20 -16.81
C ARG A 44 -4.27 -14.47 -15.33
N TYR A 45 -3.51 -13.70 -14.56
CA TYR A 45 -3.36 -13.96 -13.14
C TYR A 45 -3.95 -12.84 -12.30
N ILE A 46 -4.60 -13.23 -11.21
CA ILE A 46 -4.88 -12.37 -10.06
C ILE A 46 -3.94 -12.79 -8.95
N VAL A 47 -3.14 -11.86 -8.43
CA VAL A 47 -2.20 -12.06 -7.33
C VAL A 47 -2.67 -11.23 -6.14
N TYR A 48 -2.72 -11.81 -4.94
CA TYR A 48 -3.36 -11.17 -3.79
C TYR A 48 -2.74 -11.57 -2.46
N LYS A 49 -2.88 -10.70 -1.45
CA LYS A 49 -2.65 -11.05 -0.05
C LYS A 49 -3.89 -11.73 0.51
N GLY A 50 -3.71 -12.83 1.23
CA GLY A 50 -4.76 -13.54 1.93
C GLY A 50 -4.38 -13.74 3.39
N ASN A 51 -5.31 -13.43 4.29
CA ASN A 51 -5.20 -13.76 5.71
C ASN A 51 -6.16 -14.91 6.04
N TYR A 52 -5.74 -15.78 6.95
CA TYR A 52 -6.53 -16.92 7.40
C TYR A 52 -6.15 -17.35 8.80
N THR A 53 -7.09 -17.95 9.50
CA THR A 53 -6.86 -18.60 10.79
C THR A 53 -6.50 -20.06 10.54
N ASP A 54 -5.33 -20.49 11.00
CA ASP A 54 -4.92 -21.89 10.86
C ASP A 54 -5.70 -22.75 11.85
N LEU A 55 -6.40 -23.76 11.33
CA LEU A 55 -7.25 -24.63 12.15
C LEU A 55 -6.47 -25.59 13.06
N LEU A 56 -5.16 -25.74 12.86
CA LEU A 56 -4.32 -26.59 13.70
C LEU A 56 -3.99 -25.94 15.05
N ASP A 57 -3.79 -24.62 15.08
CA ASP A 57 -3.34 -23.88 16.27
C ASP A 57 -4.21 -22.65 16.61
N GLY A 58 -5.15 -22.28 15.74
CA GLY A 58 -6.01 -21.10 15.90
C GLY A 58 -5.30 -19.78 15.65
N LEU A 59 -4.07 -19.79 15.12
CA LEU A 59 -3.30 -18.57 14.90
C LEU A 59 -3.61 -17.93 13.55
N GLY A 60 -3.66 -16.60 13.54
CA GLY A 60 -3.74 -15.81 12.30
C GLY A 60 -2.46 -15.95 11.49
N ARG A 61 -2.60 -16.22 10.19
CA ARG A 61 -1.53 -16.32 9.21
C ARG A 61 -1.82 -15.45 8.00
N THR A 62 -0.78 -15.13 7.26
CA THR A 62 -0.86 -14.34 6.03
C THR A 62 -0.01 -14.94 4.93
N GLY A 63 -0.25 -14.51 3.69
CA GLY A 63 0.53 -14.93 2.54
C GLY A 63 0.16 -14.22 1.25
N ILE A 64 0.99 -14.45 0.24
CA ILE A 64 0.79 -14.00 -1.14
C ILE A 64 0.40 -15.21 -1.97
N TYR A 65 -0.73 -15.10 -2.66
CA TYR A 65 -1.33 -16.16 -3.44
C TYR A 65 -1.61 -15.67 -4.85
N PHE A 66 -1.83 -16.60 -5.77
CA PHE A 66 -2.28 -16.28 -7.12
C PHE A 66 -3.30 -17.27 -7.64
N ARG A 67 -4.06 -16.83 -8.64
CA ARG A 67 -4.96 -17.67 -9.42
C ARG A 67 -4.80 -17.39 -10.89
N ASP A 68 -4.77 -18.45 -11.68
CA ASP A 68 -4.99 -18.37 -13.12
C ASP A 68 -6.50 -18.32 -13.37
N VAL A 69 -6.98 -17.21 -13.94
CA VAL A 69 -8.41 -16.98 -14.18
C VAL A 69 -8.82 -17.30 -15.62
N VAL A 70 -7.89 -17.77 -16.45
CA VAL A 70 -8.14 -18.07 -17.87
C VAL A 70 -8.03 -19.57 -18.14
N ALA A 71 -7.19 -20.30 -17.39
CA ALA A 71 -7.12 -21.75 -17.50
C ALA A 71 -8.45 -22.41 -17.12
N THR A 72 -8.90 -23.37 -17.92
CA THR A 72 -10.14 -24.13 -17.69
C THR A 72 -10.03 -25.09 -16.51
N MET A 73 -8.82 -25.59 -16.22
CA MET A 73 -8.51 -26.45 -15.08
C MET A 73 -7.15 -26.04 -14.50
N PRO A 74 -7.07 -24.93 -13.74
CA PRO A 74 -5.81 -24.47 -13.20
C PRO A 74 -5.28 -25.44 -12.13
N ILE A 75 -4.00 -25.80 -12.25
CA ILE A 75 -3.29 -26.62 -11.26
C ILE A 75 -2.02 -25.86 -10.83
N PRO A 76 -1.91 -25.44 -9.55
CA PRO A 76 -2.95 -25.47 -8.53
C PRO A 76 -4.09 -24.46 -8.81
N TYR A 77 -5.27 -24.68 -8.25
CA TYR A 77 -6.38 -23.73 -8.36
C TYR A 77 -6.06 -22.38 -7.71
N THR A 78 -5.51 -22.43 -6.50
CA THR A 78 -4.87 -21.29 -5.83
C THR A 78 -3.43 -21.69 -5.57
N GLY A 79 -2.48 -20.94 -6.11
CA GLY A 79 -1.05 -21.15 -5.84
C GLY A 79 -0.56 -20.26 -4.70
N VAL A 80 0.51 -20.69 -4.03
CA VAL A 80 1.15 -19.94 -2.94
C VAL A 80 2.47 -19.39 -3.43
N ILE A 81 2.69 -18.08 -3.31
CA ILE A 81 3.99 -17.44 -3.59
C ILE A 81 4.79 -17.31 -2.29
N ALA A 82 4.14 -16.85 -1.22
CA ALA A 82 4.74 -16.67 0.10
C ALA A 82 3.68 -16.93 1.18
N SER A 83 4.09 -17.37 2.37
CA SER A 83 3.19 -17.51 3.52
C SER A 83 3.93 -17.46 4.84
N SER A 84 3.19 -17.26 5.93
CA SER A 84 3.71 -17.33 7.32
C SER A 84 4.35 -18.68 7.68
N ASN A 85 4.20 -19.70 6.84
CA ASN A 85 4.85 -21.00 7.03
C ASN A 85 6.24 -21.09 6.38
N MET A 86 6.63 -20.10 5.57
CA MET A 86 7.93 -20.04 4.91
C MET A 86 8.93 -19.26 5.75
N LEU A 87 10.19 -19.70 5.67
CA LEU A 87 11.33 -18.97 6.22
C LEU A 87 11.50 -17.63 5.50
N ILE A 88 11.77 -16.58 6.26
CA ILE A 88 12.16 -15.28 5.70
C ILE A 88 13.50 -15.43 4.96
N PRO A 89 13.61 -14.99 3.69
CA PRO A 89 14.89 -14.94 3.00
C PRO A 89 15.87 -13.95 3.66
N ASN A 90 17.17 -14.09 3.39
CA ASN A 90 18.23 -13.20 3.92
C ASN A 90 18.42 -13.20 5.45
N GLN A 91 17.90 -14.21 6.17
CA GLN A 91 18.23 -14.40 7.59
C GLN A 91 19.61 -15.06 7.79
N PRO A 92 20.26 -14.89 8.95
CA PRO A 92 21.52 -15.55 9.27
C PRO A 92 21.46 -17.08 9.09
N MET A 93 22.56 -17.70 8.69
CA MET A 93 22.63 -19.14 8.47
C MET A 93 22.23 -19.91 9.73
N GLY A 94 21.31 -20.87 9.57
CA GLY A 94 20.77 -21.68 10.68
C GLY A 94 19.58 -21.04 11.41
N SER A 95 19.19 -19.82 11.06
CA SER A 95 17.99 -19.18 11.58
C SER A 95 16.72 -19.84 11.03
N THR A 96 15.66 -19.84 11.84
CA THR A 96 14.36 -20.48 11.56
C THR A 96 13.19 -19.49 11.58
N VAL A 97 13.47 -18.20 11.42
CA VAL A 97 12.47 -17.13 11.46
C VAL A 97 11.61 -17.21 10.20
N LYS A 98 10.30 -17.15 10.40
CA LYS A 98 9.28 -17.17 9.35
C LYS A 98 8.66 -15.79 9.15
N PHE A 99 7.91 -15.63 8.07
CA PHE A 99 7.09 -14.43 7.88
C PHE A 99 6.06 -14.29 9.00
N GLY A 100 6.09 -13.18 9.74
CA GLY A 100 4.97 -12.77 10.59
C GLY A 100 3.94 -11.96 9.81
N SER A 101 4.39 -11.16 8.85
CA SER A 101 3.50 -10.38 7.98
C SER A 101 3.94 -10.36 6.51
N THR A 102 2.97 -10.15 5.63
CA THR A 102 3.17 -9.86 4.21
C THR A 102 2.27 -8.70 3.82
N ALA A 103 2.70 -7.83 2.93
CA ALA A 103 1.91 -6.72 2.41
C ALA A 103 1.24 -7.08 1.08
N PRO A 104 0.13 -6.42 0.69
CA PRO A 104 -0.51 -6.76 -0.56
C PRO A 104 0.40 -6.49 -1.78
N PRO A 105 0.37 -7.36 -2.80
CA PRO A 105 1.40 -7.39 -3.83
C PRO A 105 1.15 -6.41 -4.98
N SER A 106 2.21 -6.01 -5.66
CA SER A 106 2.13 -5.44 -7.02
C SER A 106 2.77 -6.41 -8.01
N ALA A 107 2.26 -6.49 -9.23
CA ALA A 107 2.73 -7.47 -10.21
C ALA A 107 2.71 -6.93 -11.64
N ALA A 108 3.74 -7.23 -12.40
CA ALA A 108 3.85 -6.89 -13.82
C ALA A 108 4.82 -7.84 -14.53
N ASN A 109 4.55 -8.09 -15.82
CA ASN A 109 5.42 -8.88 -16.69
C ASN A 109 5.86 -10.23 -16.09
N GLY A 110 4.94 -10.94 -15.44
CA GLY A 110 5.18 -12.25 -14.82
C GLY A 110 5.92 -12.22 -13.48
N TRP A 111 6.26 -11.04 -12.96
CA TRP A 111 6.90 -10.85 -11.66
C TRP A 111 5.92 -10.30 -10.63
N VAL A 112 6.10 -10.74 -9.38
CA VAL A 112 5.36 -10.29 -8.21
C VAL A 112 6.35 -9.67 -7.22
N TYR A 113 5.97 -8.53 -6.67
CA TYR A 113 6.69 -7.83 -5.62
C TYR A 113 5.79 -7.63 -4.40
N PHE A 114 6.34 -7.86 -3.22
CA PHE A 114 5.63 -7.65 -1.94
C PHE A 114 6.61 -7.36 -0.81
N THR A 115 6.18 -6.57 0.16
CA THR A 115 6.88 -6.42 1.44
C THR A 115 6.57 -7.62 2.33
N GLY A 116 7.57 -8.18 3.01
CA GLY A 116 7.37 -9.23 4.01
C GLY A 116 8.30 -9.05 5.19
N LEU A 117 7.76 -9.19 6.40
CA LEU A 117 8.45 -8.88 7.66
C LEU A 117 8.28 -10.03 8.65
N ASP A 118 9.23 -10.14 9.57
CA ASP A 118 9.16 -11.07 10.70
C ASP A 118 8.10 -10.63 11.73
N VAL A 119 8.03 -9.34 12.02
CA VAL A 119 7.04 -8.71 12.89
C VAL A 119 6.64 -7.38 12.27
N GLU A 120 5.35 -7.12 12.12
CA GLU A 120 4.87 -5.90 11.44
C GLU A 120 5.14 -4.64 12.29
N GLU A 121 4.92 -4.73 13.59
CA GLU A 121 4.97 -3.58 14.51
C GLU A 121 6.39 -3.10 14.81
N ALA A 122 7.36 -4.01 14.80
CA ALA A 122 8.75 -3.75 15.13
C ALA A 122 9.67 -4.70 14.35
N PRO A 123 9.80 -4.50 13.02
CA PRO A 123 10.48 -5.46 12.17
C PRO A 123 11.98 -5.53 12.46
N THR A 124 12.52 -6.74 12.51
CA THR A 124 13.96 -6.99 12.68
C THR A 124 14.58 -7.70 11.48
N LEU A 125 13.76 -8.44 10.74
CA LEU A 125 14.12 -9.13 9.50
C LEU A 125 13.02 -8.92 8.47
N GLY A 126 13.40 -8.78 7.22
CA GLY A 126 12.43 -8.61 6.16
C GLY A 126 12.90 -7.67 5.08
N GLY A 127 11.96 -7.29 4.23
CA GLY A 127 12.22 -6.39 3.12
C GLY A 127 11.21 -6.57 2.01
N ILE A 128 11.63 -6.23 0.79
CA ILE A 128 10.85 -6.36 -0.42
C ILE A 128 11.38 -7.54 -1.23
N TYR A 129 10.49 -8.46 -1.57
CA TYR A 129 10.81 -9.68 -2.29
C TYR A 129 10.25 -9.65 -3.70
N ARG A 130 10.95 -10.30 -4.61
CA ARG A 130 10.53 -10.58 -5.98
C ARG A 130 10.41 -12.08 -6.20
N ALA A 131 9.36 -12.49 -6.91
CA ALA A 131 9.19 -13.87 -7.33
C ALA A 131 8.48 -13.97 -8.69
N PRO A 132 8.72 -15.03 -9.48
CA PRO A 132 7.85 -15.36 -10.60
C PRO A 132 6.46 -15.76 -10.10
N ILE A 133 5.43 -15.62 -10.94
CA ILE A 133 4.10 -16.15 -10.65
C ILE A 133 4.12 -17.68 -10.82
N ALA A 134 4.49 -18.37 -9.76
CA ALA A 134 4.51 -19.83 -9.66
C ALA A 134 4.20 -20.24 -8.22
N SER A 135 3.85 -21.52 -8.02
CA SER A 135 3.63 -22.06 -6.67
C SER A 135 4.95 -22.40 -6.01
N MET A 136 5.13 -21.98 -4.76
CA MET A 136 6.34 -22.10 -3.95
C MET A 136 7.62 -21.68 -4.68
N PRO A 137 7.67 -20.49 -5.30
CA PRO A 137 8.85 -20.04 -6.02
C PRO A 137 9.98 -19.69 -5.05
N THR A 138 11.22 -19.70 -5.56
CA THR A 138 12.34 -19.09 -4.82
C THR A 138 12.15 -17.57 -4.77
N LEU A 139 12.10 -17.02 -3.55
CA LEU A 139 12.02 -15.58 -3.34
C LEU A 139 13.40 -14.94 -3.48
N GLN A 140 13.46 -13.83 -4.21
CA GLN A 140 14.65 -12.98 -4.31
C GLN A 140 14.47 -11.77 -3.40
N THR A 141 15.40 -11.53 -2.48
CA THR A 141 15.43 -10.28 -1.70
C THR A 141 15.95 -9.16 -2.58
N MET A 142 15.13 -8.14 -2.80
CA MET A 142 15.50 -6.98 -3.63
C MET A 142 16.08 -5.85 -2.78
N VAL A 143 15.44 -5.57 -1.64
CA VAL A 143 15.90 -4.62 -0.63
C VAL A 143 15.50 -5.18 0.73
N GLY A 144 16.43 -5.22 1.69
CA GLY A 144 16.25 -5.77 3.03
C GLY A 144 16.42 -4.74 4.14
N ILE A 145 15.90 -5.08 5.32
CA ILE A 145 16.28 -4.40 6.56
C ILE A 145 17.77 -4.63 6.78
N GLY A 146 18.49 -3.55 7.11
CA GLY A 146 19.95 -3.57 7.21
C GLY A 146 20.68 -3.21 5.91
N ASP A 147 19.98 -3.03 4.79
CA ASP A 147 20.62 -2.52 3.57
C ASP A 147 20.91 -1.02 3.69
N GLN A 148 22.04 -0.59 3.09
CA GLN A 148 22.47 0.81 3.07
C GLN A 148 21.44 1.72 2.38
N VAL A 149 21.10 2.83 3.04
CA VAL A 149 20.27 3.89 2.47
C VAL A 149 21.08 4.67 1.42
N PRO A 150 20.60 4.79 0.18
CA PRO A 150 21.32 5.55 -0.86
C PRO A 150 21.48 7.02 -0.51
N GLY A 151 22.70 7.55 -0.63
CA GLY A 151 23.02 8.95 -0.37
C GLY A 151 23.26 9.30 1.10
N GLU A 152 23.07 8.35 2.01
CA GLU A 152 23.43 8.50 3.42
C GLU A 152 24.88 8.07 3.71
N ALA A 153 25.37 8.44 4.89
CA ALA A 153 26.67 7.99 5.37
C ALA A 153 26.73 6.45 5.47
N PRO A 154 27.90 5.83 5.27
CA PRO A 154 28.07 4.39 5.44
C PRO A 154 27.58 3.92 6.83
N GLY A 155 26.73 2.90 6.84
CA GLY A 155 26.12 2.34 8.06
C GLY A 155 24.73 2.88 8.38
N ALA A 156 24.25 3.91 7.69
CA ALA A 156 22.84 4.29 7.72
C ALA A 156 22.03 3.27 6.90
N VAL A 157 21.24 2.45 7.59
CA VAL A 157 20.53 1.31 6.99
C VAL A 157 19.02 1.44 7.11
N PHE A 158 18.27 0.82 6.19
CA PHE A 158 16.83 0.74 6.28
C PHE A 158 16.39 -0.05 7.52
N THR A 159 15.39 0.48 8.23
CA THR A 159 14.84 -0.10 9.46
C THR A 159 13.36 -0.49 9.33
N SER A 160 12.63 0.11 8.39
CA SER A 160 11.24 -0.27 8.11
C SER A 160 10.88 -0.04 6.65
N PHE A 161 9.82 -0.74 6.19
CA PHE A 161 9.28 -0.65 4.85
C PHE A 161 7.77 -0.50 4.88
N GLY A 162 7.24 0.18 3.86
CA GLY A 162 5.81 0.40 3.71
C GLY A 162 5.14 -0.80 3.06
N GLU A 163 3.82 -0.92 3.27
CA GLU A 163 3.04 -1.97 2.63
C GLU A 163 2.72 -1.68 1.15
N ALA A 164 2.73 -0.40 0.74
CA ALA A 164 2.44 0.00 -0.63
C ALA A 164 3.73 0.10 -1.46
N LEU A 165 3.82 -0.69 -2.52
CA LEU A 165 4.89 -0.63 -3.51
C LEU A 165 4.35 -0.75 -4.93
N SER A 166 4.85 0.04 -5.88
CA SER A 166 4.34 0.05 -7.26
C SER A 166 5.38 -0.47 -8.22
N VAL A 167 5.09 -1.50 -8.99
CA VAL A 167 6.02 -2.02 -9.99
C VAL A 167 5.80 -1.34 -11.35
N SER A 168 6.84 -1.08 -12.12
CA SER A 168 6.74 -0.62 -13.51
C SER A 168 6.09 -1.67 -14.42
N SER A 169 5.53 -1.25 -15.57
CA SER A 169 4.84 -2.17 -16.50
C SER A 169 5.73 -3.28 -17.06
N ASP A 170 7.04 -3.05 -17.16
CA ASP A 170 8.04 -4.05 -17.59
C ASP A 170 8.47 -5.01 -16.46
N GLY A 171 8.07 -4.74 -15.22
CA GLY A 171 8.40 -5.56 -14.06
C GLY A 171 9.82 -5.41 -13.53
N ASP A 172 10.62 -4.46 -14.05
CA ASP A 172 12.03 -4.30 -13.66
C ASP A 172 12.24 -3.29 -12.53
N GLN A 173 11.34 -2.33 -12.36
CA GLN A 173 11.49 -1.25 -11.38
C GLN A 173 10.33 -1.26 -10.40
N PHE A 174 10.59 -0.88 -9.15
CA PHE A 174 9.50 -0.68 -8.20
C PHE A 174 9.76 0.50 -7.26
N SER A 175 8.72 1.26 -6.94
CA SER A 175 8.76 2.31 -5.93
C SER A 175 8.29 1.79 -4.57
N PHE A 176 8.88 2.31 -3.49
CA PHE A 176 8.51 1.95 -2.12
C PHE A 176 8.84 3.07 -1.14
N TRP A 177 8.19 3.03 0.03
CA TRP A 177 8.54 3.85 1.19
C TRP A 177 9.42 3.05 2.15
N ALA A 178 10.38 3.72 2.78
CA ALA A 178 11.18 3.16 3.86
C ALA A 178 11.65 4.24 4.84
N SER A 179 11.98 3.82 6.07
CA SER A 179 12.63 4.66 7.09
C SER A 179 14.03 4.15 7.47
N TRP A 180 14.80 5.02 8.13
CA TRP A 180 16.10 4.68 8.73
C TRP A 180 16.35 5.54 9.97
N GLY A 181 17.41 5.24 10.72
CA GLY A 181 17.72 5.95 11.96
C GLY A 181 16.73 5.61 13.09
N THR A 182 16.87 6.34 14.19
CA THR A 182 16.07 6.12 15.42
C THR A 182 15.35 7.38 15.88
N GLU A 183 15.60 8.51 15.24
CA GLU A 183 14.96 9.77 15.58
C GLU A 183 13.49 9.75 15.17
N THR A 184 12.61 10.12 16.10
CA THR A 184 11.18 10.24 15.89
C THR A 184 10.68 11.62 16.32
N PHE A 185 9.49 12.00 15.83
CA PHE A 185 8.74 13.14 16.34
C PHE A 185 7.29 12.73 16.67
N PRO A 186 6.69 13.34 17.71
CA PRO A 186 5.33 13.00 18.11
C PRO A 186 4.29 13.62 17.17
N LYS A 187 3.27 12.84 16.81
CA LYS A 187 2.10 13.29 16.06
C LYS A 187 0.82 12.90 16.80
N LEU A 188 -0.06 13.88 17.02
CA LEU A 188 -1.37 13.63 17.64
C LEU A 188 -2.38 13.23 16.55
N LEU A 189 -2.92 12.02 16.67
CA LEU A 189 -3.98 11.51 15.83
C LEU A 189 -5.33 11.77 16.50
N LEU A 190 -6.17 12.58 15.87
CA LEU A 190 -7.52 12.88 16.35
C LEU A 190 -8.52 11.91 15.73
N CYS A 191 -9.52 11.48 16.51
CA CYS A 191 -10.59 10.64 15.97
C CYS A 191 -11.32 11.36 14.82
N PRO A 192 -11.71 10.61 13.77
CA PRO A 192 -12.40 11.18 12.63
C PRO A 192 -13.73 11.81 13.05
N THR A 193 -14.07 12.94 12.43
CA THR A 193 -15.33 13.67 12.66
C THR A 193 -16.44 13.28 11.71
N ASP A 194 -16.14 12.45 10.71
CA ASP A 194 -17.06 11.97 9.67
C ASP A 194 -16.77 10.49 9.35
N GLY A 195 -17.75 9.80 8.78
CA GLY A 195 -17.72 8.38 8.45
C GLY A 195 -18.67 7.53 9.30
N ASN A 196 -18.32 6.27 9.50
CA ASN A 196 -19.19 5.32 10.23
C ASN A 196 -19.29 5.71 11.72
N PRO A 197 -20.51 5.94 12.26
CA PRO A 197 -20.69 6.43 13.63
C PRO A 197 -20.19 5.45 14.69
N ASP A 198 -20.27 4.14 14.46
CA ASP A 198 -19.78 3.13 15.41
C ASP A 198 -18.25 3.11 15.47
N ILE A 199 -17.58 3.30 14.33
CA ILE A 199 -16.11 3.43 14.25
C ILE A 199 -15.66 4.70 14.99
N ILE A 200 -16.35 5.82 14.77
CA ILE A 200 -16.06 7.10 15.44
C ILE A 200 -16.24 6.97 16.95
N ALA A 201 -17.38 6.42 17.40
CA ALA A 201 -17.66 6.21 18.81
C ALA A 201 -16.62 5.30 19.47
N TYR A 202 -16.22 4.23 18.80
CA TYR A 202 -15.17 3.34 19.29
C TYR A 202 -13.80 4.01 19.38
N CYS A 203 -13.44 4.85 18.39
CA CYS A 203 -12.23 5.66 18.46
C CYS A 203 -12.26 6.58 19.68
N HIS A 204 -13.35 7.32 19.90
CA HIS A 204 -13.47 8.21 21.07
C HIS A 204 -13.47 7.46 22.40
N GLN A 205 -13.98 6.24 22.43
CA GLN A 205 -13.91 5.38 23.62
C GLN A 205 -12.45 5.00 23.94
N GLN A 206 -11.65 4.65 22.93
CA GLN A 206 -10.25 4.24 23.13
C GLN A 206 -9.29 5.43 23.30
N HIS A 207 -9.56 6.52 22.60
CA HIS A 207 -8.67 7.67 22.44
C HIS A 207 -9.44 8.99 22.59
N PRO A 208 -10.03 9.27 23.78
CA PRO A 208 -10.90 10.43 23.98
C PRO A 208 -10.22 11.78 23.72
N THR A 209 -8.90 11.83 23.90
CA THR A 209 -8.05 13.02 23.65
C THR A 209 -7.16 12.87 22.42
N GLY A 210 -7.42 11.87 21.58
CA GLY A 210 -6.53 11.44 20.49
C GLY A 210 -5.42 10.48 20.95
N LEU A 211 -4.69 9.93 19.98
CA LEU A 211 -3.55 9.03 20.18
C LEU A 211 -2.26 9.74 19.75
N LEU A 212 -1.27 9.79 20.64
CA LEU A 212 0.05 10.32 20.32
C LEU A 212 0.93 9.17 19.80
N VAL A 213 1.45 9.31 18.59
CA VAL A 213 2.30 8.31 17.93
C VAL A 213 3.67 8.90 17.59
N ASP A 214 4.69 8.06 17.56
CA ASP A 214 6.05 8.44 17.15
C ASP A 214 6.25 8.17 15.66
N ILE A 215 6.55 9.23 14.90
CA ILE A 215 6.79 9.17 13.45
C ILE A 215 8.29 9.23 13.19
N PRO A 216 8.88 8.34 12.37
CA PRO A 216 10.28 8.43 11.98
C PRO A 216 10.61 9.78 11.32
N VAL A 217 11.66 10.44 11.80
CA VAL A 217 12.18 11.70 11.21
C VAL A 217 12.77 11.41 9.83
N ASN A 218 13.48 10.30 9.70
CA ASN A 218 14.25 9.92 8.52
C ASN A 218 13.46 8.88 7.71
N GLN A 219 12.76 9.36 6.68
CA GLN A 219 11.92 8.54 5.81
C GLN A 219 11.93 9.06 4.37
N GLY A 220 11.60 8.20 3.41
CA GLY A 220 11.63 8.58 2.01
C GLY A 220 10.94 7.61 1.07
N ILE A 221 10.77 8.08 -0.16
CA ILE A 221 10.33 7.29 -1.32
C ILE A 221 11.54 6.96 -2.16
N PHE A 222 11.65 5.69 -2.54
CA PHE A 222 12.75 5.14 -3.30
C PHE A 222 12.24 4.39 -4.51
N VAL A 223 13.11 4.22 -5.51
CA VAL A 223 12.92 3.27 -6.61
C VAL A 223 14.10 2.33 -6.64
N HIS A 224 13.81 1.04 -6.78
CA HIS A 224 14.82 0.01 -7.02
C HIS A 224 14.70 -0.53 -8.43
N VAL A 225 15.84 -0.79 -9.07
CA VAL A 225 15.94 -1.35 -10.42
C VAL A 225 16.49 -2.77 -10.32
N ALA A 226 15.62 -3.76 -10.49
CA ALA A 226 15.89 -5.18 -10.24
C ALA A 226 17.05 -5.73 -11.08
N SER A 227 17.13 -5.35 -12.36
CA SER A 227 18.20 -5.78 -13.26
C SER A 227 19.60 -5.31 -12.83
N SER A 228 19.70 -4.15 -12.18
CA SER A 228 20.99 -3.56 -11.77
C SER A 228 21.28 -3.67 -10.27
N GLY A 229 20.28 -4.04 -9.46
CA GLY A 229 20.34 -4.04 -8.00
C GLY A 229 20.47 -2.64 -7.38
N GLN A 230 20.27 -1.57 -8.15
CA GLN A 230 20.43 -0.20 -7.66
C GLN A 230 19.15 0.33 -7.04
N THR A 231 19.24 0.79 -5.80
CA THR A 231 18.23 1.62 -5.14
C THR A 231 18.60 3.09 -5.28
N ARG A 232 17.62 3.93 -5.63
CA ARG A 232 17.78 5.38 -5.80
C ARG A 232 16.67 6.12 -5.07
N GLN A 233 17.03 7.25 -4.45
CA GLN A 233 16.08 8.11 -3.75
C GLN A 233 15.27 8.96 -4.73
N ILE A 234 13.97 9.11 -4.45
CA ILE A 234 13.02 9.96 -5.19
C ILE A 234 12.68 11.22 -4.38
N ALA A 235 12.38 11.02 -3.09
CA ALA A 235 12.03 12.08 -2.16
C ALA A 235 12.33 11.64 -0.73
N ARG A 236 12.54 12.59 0.16
CA ARG A 236 12.77 12.33 1.59
C ARG A 236 12.32 13.50 2.45
N THR A 237 12.10 13.21 3.73
CA THR A 237 11.90 14.24 4.74
C THR A 237 13.15 15.11 4.90
N LEU A 238 12.97 16.31 5.46
CA LEU A 238 14.02 17.30 5.70
C LEU A 238 14.66 17.87 4.41
N ARG A 239 13.99 17.65 3.27
CA ARG A 239 14.34 18.17 1.94
C ARG A 239 13.07 18.62 1.23
N GLU A 240 13.18 19.67 0.42
CA GLU A 240 12.09 20.18 -0.43
C GLU A 240 10.78 20.51 0.31
N GLY A 241 10.88 20.76 1.62
CA GLY A 241 9.74 21.05 2.50
C GLY A 241 8.97 19.83 2.97
N ILE A 242 9.39 18.59 2.66
CA ILE A 242 8.66 17.38 3.06
C ILE A 242 8.84 17.10 4.55
N ASN A 243 7.71 16.97 5.25
CA ASN A 243 7.60 16.74 6.69
C ASN A 243 7.25 15.28 7.01
N ASP A 244 6.37 14.65 6.23
CA ASP A 244 5.86 13.31 6.53
C ASP A 244 5.38 12.59 5.25
N PHE A 245 5.46 11.26 5.23
CA PHE A 245 4.84 10.40 4.20
C PHE A 245 3.77 9.47 4.77
N LEU A 246 3.62 9.40 6.11
CA LEU A 246 2.69 8.50 6.77
C LEU A 246 1.33 9.16 6.99
N PHE A 247 0.31 8.53 6.43
CA PHE A 247 -1.09 8.93 6.60
C PHE A 247 -1.82 7.90 7.43
N TRP A 248 -2.64 8.38 8.36
CA TRP A 248 -3.23 7.55 9.41
C TRP A 248 -4.74 7.49 9.27
N ASN A 249 -5.30 6.29 9.40
CA ASN A 249 -6.73 6.07 9.42
C ASN A 249 -7.10 5.15 10.59
N PHE A 250 -8.16 5.49 11.31
CA PHE A 250 -8.77 4.60 12.29
C PHE A 250 -9.77 3.69 11.55
N SER A 251 -9.43 2.41 11.42
CA SER A 251 -10.16 1.49 10.55
C SER A 251 -10.22 0.08 11.12
N GLY A 252 -11.20 -0.69 10.66
CA GLY A 252 -11.46 -2.06 11.10
C GLY A 252 -12.87 -2.20 11.66
N ARG A 253 -13.08 -3.24 12.47
CA ARG A 253 -14.39 -3.60 12.98
C ARG A 253 -14.53 -3.20 14.46
N PRO A 254 -15.47 -2.33 14.84
CA PRO A 254 -15.80 -2.08 16.24
C PRO A 254 -16.39 -3.33 16.91
N PRO A 255 -16.23 -3.50 18.24
CA PRO A 255 -16.87 -4.59 18.98
C PRO A 255 -18.39 -4.61 18.79
N GLY A 256 -18.97 -5.79 18.61
CA GLY A 256 -20.43 -5.98 18.55
C GLY A 256 -21.11 -5.55 17.24
N VAL A 257 -20.38 -4.94 16.30
CA VAL A 257 -20.91 -4.48 15.00
C VAL A 257 -20.41 -5.40 13.89
N GLY A 258 -21.23 -5.77 12.91
CA GLY A 258 -20.86 -6.64 11.77
C GLY A 258 -21.28 -8.11 11.95
N GLY A 259 -21.73 -8.76 10.88
CA GLY A 259 -22.40 -10.08 10.91
C GLY A 259 -21.53 -11.32 11.14
N GLY A 260 -20.35 -11.21 11.76
CA GLY A 260 -19.48 -12.34 12.06
C GLY A 260 -19.45 -12.63 13.56
N THR A 261 -19.74 -13.86 13.97
CA THR A 261 -19.75 -14.34 15.36
C THR A 261 -18.38 -14.85 15.84
N GLU A 262 -17.31 -14.66 15.08
CA GLU A 262 -16.06 -15.35 15.35
C GLU A 262 -15.15 -14.60 16.33
N PRO A 263 -14.74 -15.24 17.45
CA PRO A 263 -13.70 -14.72 18.32
C PRO A 263 -12.37 -14.64 17.56
N GLY A 264 -11.60 -13.56 17.76
CA GLY A 264 -10.28 -13.37 17.15
C GLY A 264 -10.22 -12.42 15.96
N THR A 265 -11.33 -11.80 15.54
CA THR A 265 -11.28 -10.74 14.52
C THR A 265 -10.56 -9.49 15.04
N GLU A 266 -9.59 -8.99 14.29
CA GLU A 266 -8.87 -7.75 14.59
C GLU A 266 -9.84 -6.56 14.73
N LEU A 267 -9.82 -5.92 15.90
CA LEU A 267 -10.67 -4.76 16.19
C LEU A 267 -10.18 -3.52 15.43
N ALA A 268 -11.06 -2.53 15.31
CA ALA A 268 -10.69 -1.24 14.74
C ALA A 268 -9.51 -0.61 15.51
N ARG A 269 -8.53 -0.10 14.78
CA ARG A 269 -7.34 0.57 15.33
C ARG A 269 -6.78 1.58 14.35
N TRP A 270 -5.83 2.39 14.83
CA TRP A 270 -5.01 3.24 13.97
C TRP A 270 -4.09 2.41 13.09
N ARG A 271 -4.06 2.74 11.79
CA ARG A 271 -3.15 2.16 10.80
C ARG A 271 -2.52 3.29 10.00
N SER A 272 -1.23 3.19 9.75
CA SER A 272 -0.50 4.10 8.88
C SER A 272 -0.32 3.50 7.50
N SER A 273 -0.17 4.36 6.50
CA SER A 273 0.20 3.96 5.15
C SER A 273 0.99 5.08 4.49
N ALA A 274 2.01 4.68 3.73
CA ALA A 274 2.67 5.54 2.75
C ALA A 274 2.16 5.16 1.36
N PHE A 275 2.05 6.13 0.46
CA PHE A 275 1.47 5.92 -0.87
C PHE A 275 2.44 6.36 -1.95
N SER A 276 2.74 5.46 -2.88
CA SER A 276 3.50 5.78 -4.09
C SER A 276 3.01 4.94 -5.28
N THR A 277 3.14 5.49 -6.47
CA THR A 277 2.90 4.80 -7.73
C THR A 277 3.93 5.19 -8.78
N LEU A 278 4.31 4.23 -9.62
CA LEU A 278 5.43 4.33 -10.55
C LEU A 278 4.97 4.08 -11.98
N ALA A 279 5.29 5.02 -12.87
CA ALA A 279 5.33 4.78 -14.31
C ALA A 279 6.78 4.83 -14.80
N ALA A 280 7.20 3.77 -15.49
CA ALA A 280 8.45 3.74 -16.22
C ALA A 280 8.19 3.25 -17.64
N ARG A 281 8.89 3.84 -18.61
CA ARG A 281 8.90 3.41 -20.00
C ARG A 281 10.35 3.27 -20.48
N PRO A 282 10.63 2.34 -21.41
CA PRO A 282 11.95 2.22 -21.98
C PRO A 282 12.46 3.56 -22.53
N MET A 283 13.70 3.92 -22.22
CA MET A 283 14.36 5.15 -22.69
C MET A 283 13.69 6.47 -22.28
N SER A 284 12.83 6.44 -21.26
CA SER A 284 12.19 7.62 -20.68
C SER A 284 12.57 7.78 -19.21
N PRO A 285 12.63 9.02 -18.68
CA PRO A 285 12.65 9.24 -17.25
C PRO A 285 11.50 8.49 -16.57
N ILE A 286 11.79 7.92 -15.39
CA ILE A 286 10.74 7.39 -14.52
C ILE A 286 9.85 8.54 -14.04
N GLN A 287 8.60 8.24 -13.72
CA GLN A 287 7.70 9.17 -13.06
C GLN A 287 7.14 8.50 -11.81
N VAL A 288 7.33 9.12 -10.66
CA VAL A 288 6.85 8.61 -9.38
C VAL A 288 5.92 9.64 -8.78
N VAL A 289 4.68 9.24 -8.53
CA VAL A 289 3.71 10.03 -7.79
C VAL A 289 3.61 9.46 -6.39
N PHE A 290 3.66 10.32 -5.38
CA PHE A 290 3.57 9.92 -3.99
C PHE A 290 2.77 10.92 -3.18
N LYS A 291 2.16 10.44 -2.10
CA LYS A 291 1.47 11.29 -1.14
C LYS A 291 2.45 11.73 -0.05
N ALA A 292 2.44 13.02 0.29
CA ALA A 292 3.27 13.56 1.37
C ALA A 292 2.62 14.77 2.05
N GLU A 293 3.09 15.09 3.24
CA GLU A 293 2.92 16.40 3.86
C GLU A 293 4.15 17.24 3.51
N ARG A 294 3.95 18.36 2.79
CA ARG A 294 5.01 19.28 2.36
C ARG A 294 4.62 20.70 2.76
N ASN A 295 5.49 21.38 3.50
CA ASN A 295 5.23 22.71 4.05
C ASN A 295 3.89 22.76 4.84
N ALA A 296 3.62 21.71 5.63
CA ALA A 296 2.36 21.50 6.36
C ALA A 296 1.09 21.31 5.50
N THR A 297 1.23 21.16 4.17
CA THR A 297 0.12 20.86 3.25
C THR A 297 0.19 19.41 2.79
N GLN A 298 -0.94 18.69 2.88
CA GLN A 298 -1.06 17.35 2.34
C GLN A 298 -1.33 17.41 0.84
N GLY A 299 -0.61 16.61 0.07
CA GLY A 299 -0.77 16.59 -1.38
C GLY A 299 -0.21 15.35 -2.06
N LEU A 300 -0.44 15.29 -3.37
CA LEU A 300 0.21 14.38 -4.29
C LEU A 300 1.29 15.13 -5.04
N TYR A 301 2.49 14.56 -5.07
CA TYR A 301 3.66 15.16 -5.72
C TYR A 301 4.24 14.19 -6.72
N LEU A 302 4.72 14.73 -7.84
CA LEU A 302 5.34 13.97 -8.91
C LEU A 302 6.83 14.32 -9.01
N ARG A 303 7.65 13.28 -9.08
CA ARG A 303 9.06 13.37 -9.49
C ARG A 303 9.23 12.74 -10.86
N GLU A 304 9.92 13.44 -11.74
CA GLU A 304 10.49 12.86 -12.96
C GLU A 304 11.97 12.52 -12.73
N GLY A 305 12.40 11.35 -13.19
CA GLY A 305 13.78 10.88 -13.04
C GLY A 305 14.17 10.52 -11.60
N PHE A 306 15.47 10.43 -11.36
CA PHE A 306 16.05 10.07 -10.07
C PHE A 306 16.60 11.30 -9.35
N GLY A 307 16.55 11.28 -8.01
CA GLY A 307 17.12 12.32 -7.16
C GLY A 307 16.35 13.64 -7.20
N THR A 308 17.01 14.72 -6.78
CA THR A 308 16.42 16.06 -6.60
C THR A 308 16.86 17.05 -7.68
N GLN A 309 17.28 16.55 -8.85
CA GLN A 309 17.78 17.38 -9.94
C GLN A 309 16.66 18.20 -10.60
N MET A 310 15.48 17.58 -10.73
CA MET A 310 14.24 18.26 -11.11
C MET A 310 13.41 18.52 -9.85
N PRO A 311 12.64 19.61 -9.78
CA PRO A 311 11.76 19.92 -8.65
C PRO A 311 10.65 18.87 -8.50
N LEU A 312 9.99 18.88 -7.35
CA LEU A 312 8.69 18.23 -7.22
C LEU A 312 7.63 19.07 -7.89
N ARG A 313 6.84 18.42 -8.76
CA ARG A 313 5.62 18.99 -9.32
C ARG A 313 4.45 18.67 -8.42
N THR A 314 3.61 19.65 -8.15
CA THR A 314 2.35 19.42 -7.43
C THR A 314 1.32 18.84 -8.39
N VAL A 315 0.76 17.68 -8.03
CA VAL A 315 -0.39 17.09 -8.73
C VAL A 315 -1.67 17.72 -8.15
N ALA A 316 -1.87 17.60 -6.84
CA ALA A 316 -2.97 18.26 -6.14
C ALA A 316 -2.65 18.42 -4.65
N GLU A 317 -3.06 19.52 -4.05
CA GLU A 317 -2.84 19.88 -2.65
C GLU A 317 -4.15 20.25 -1.97
N VAL A 318 -4.34 19.71 -0.76
CA VAL A 318 -5.50 19.99 0.08
C VAL A 318 -5.50 21.46 0.48
N GLY A 319 -6.65 22.12 0.35
CA GLY A 319 -6.86 23.52 0.67
C GLY A 319 -6.17 24.51 -0.27
N THR A 320 -5.56 24.04 -1.37
CA THR A 320 -4.82 24.90 -2.31
C THR A 320 -5.25 24.69 -3.75
N THR A 321 -5.39 23.45 -4.22
CA THR A 321 -5.83 23.17 -5.58
C THR A 321 -7.32 23.50 -5.74
N VAL A 322 -7.67 24.27 -6.76
CA VAL A 322 -9.06 24.64 -7.06
C VAL A 322 -9.79 23.43 -7.63
N GLY A 323 -11.01 23.17 -7.15
CA GLY A 323 -11.79 22.01 -7.56
C GLY A 323 -12.09 21.97 -9.05
N THR A 324 -12.35 23.13 -9.67
CA THR A 324 -12.62 23.26 -11.11
C THR A 324 -11.42 22.97 -12.00
N ASP A 325 -10.20 23.01 -11.46
CA ASP A 325 -8.98 22.63 -12.18
C ASP A 325 -8.86 21.10 -12.29
N VAL A 326 -9.55 20.36 -11.41
CA VAL A 326 -9.58 18.88 -11.42
C VAL A 326 -10.84 18.36 -12.11
N ASP A 327 -12.00 18.96 -11.82
CA ASP A 327 -13.28 18.63 -12.47
C ASP A 327 -14.05 19.92 -12.79
N PRO A 328 -14.31 20.24 -14.07
CA PRO A 328 -15.10 21.42 -14.45
C PRO A 328 -16.51 21.50 -13.84
N LEU A 329 -17.06 20.39 -13.35
CA LEU A 329 -18.36 20.31 -12.68
C LEU A 329 -18.28 20.48 -11.15
N ALA A 330 -17.07 20.58 -10.58
CA ALA A 330 -16.91 20.86 -9.16
C ALA A 330 -17.53 22.23 -8.80
N PRO A 331 -18.08 22.39 -7.58
CA PRO A 331 -18.66 23.66 -7.13
C PRO A 331 -17.67 24.82 -7.31
N ALA A 332 -18.13 25.93 -7.88
CA ALA A 332 -17.30 27.10 -8.07
C ALA A 332 -16.73 27.59 -6.72
N GLY A 333 -15.42 27.88 -6.68
CA GLY A 333 -14.73 28.27 -5.44
C GLY A 333 -14.45 27.12 -4.48
N SER A 334 -14.80 25.87 -4.82
CA SER A 334 -14.35 24.72 -4.03
C SER A 334 -12.84 24.53 -4.12
N LEU A 335 -12.26 24.00 -3.04
CA LEU A 335 -10.88 23.57 -2.98
C LEU A 335 -10.84 22.07 -2.76
N VAL A 336 -9.77 21.43 -3.22
CA VAL A 336 -9.49 20.03 -2.90
C VAL A 336 -9.43 19.86 -1.38
N SER A 337 -10.26 18.97 -0.84
CA SER A 337 -10.38 18.69 0.61
C SER A 337 -9.72 17.36 1.00
N ALA A 338 -9.56 16.43 0.05
CA ALA A 338 -8.83 15.18 0.24
C ALA A 338 -8.27 14.68 -1.09
N VAL A 339 -7.10 14.02 -1.04
CA VAL A 339 -6.48 13.36 -2.19
C VAL A 339 -5.92 12.00 -1.84
N GLY A 340 -5.93 11.08 -2.80
CA GLY A 340 -5.39 9.75 -2.67
C GLY A 340 -4.79 9.22 -3.97
N VAL A 341 -3.81 8.33 -3.83
CA VAL A 341 -3.22 7.58 -4.93
C VAL A 341 -3.00 6.15 -4.47
N GLU A 342 -3.31 5.19 -5.34
CA GLU A 342 -3.21 3.76 -5.04
C GLU A 342 -1.96 3.12 -5.63
N ARG A 343 -1.58 1.95 -5.08
CA ARG A 343 -0.35 1.22 -5.35
C ARG A 343 -0.04 0.98 -6.84
N ASP A 344 -1.03 0.92 -7.71
CA ASP A 344 -0.85 0.68 -9.16
C ASP A 344 -1.61 1.69 -10.02
N ALA A 345 -1.81 2.90 -9.49
CA ALA A 345 -2.62 3.93 -10.12
C ALA A 345 -1.94 4.63 -11.31
N PHE A 346 -0.63 4.46 -11.51
CA PHE A 346 0.12 5.07 -12.60
C PHE A 346 0.63 4.03 -13.60
N ARG A 347 -0.09 3.87 -14.71
CA ARG A 347 0.20 2.86 -15.73
C ARG A 347 0.17 3.46 -17.12
N ASN A 348 1.17 3.13 -17.92
CA ASN A 348 1.26 3.56 -19.33
C ASN A 348 1.12 5.09 -19.50
N GLY A 349 1.64 5.85 -18.52
CA GLY A 349 1.54 7.30 -18.49
C GLY A 349 0.19 7.86 -18.08
N ARG A 350 -0.79 7.02 -17.73
CA ARG A 350 -2.06 7.46 -17.17
C ARG A 350 -2.01 7.33 -15.66
N LEU A 351 -2.19 8.45 -14.97
CA LEU A 351 -2.31 8.51 -13.52
C LEU A 351 -3.78 8.52 -13.16
N ALA A 352 -4.18 7.65 -12.24
CA ALA A 352 -5.46 7.70 -11.55
C ALA A 352 -5.26 8.27 -10.14
N ILE A 353 -6.13 9.18 -9.71
CA ILE A 353 -6.16 9.71 -8.35
C ILE A 353 -7.59 9.70 -7.84
N THR A 354 -7.76 9.70 -6.52
CA THR A 354 -9.01 10.13 -5.89
C THR A 354 -8.86 11.56 -5.42
N ALA A 355 -9.90 12.36 -5.63
CA ALA A 355 -9.98 13.69 -5.05
C ALA A 355 -11.40 13.98 -4.55
N SER A 356 -11.48 14.65 -3.42
CA SER A 356 -12.68 15.30 -2.92
C SER A 356 -12.47 16.80 -2.94
N MET A 357 -13.51 17.56 -3.22
CA MET A 357 -13.53 19.02 -3.25
C MET A 357 -14.67 19.52 -2.39
N LEU A 358 -14.44 20.60 -1.67
CA LEU A 358 -15.41 21.19 -0.76
C LEU A 358 -15.47 22.70 -0.97
N TYR A 359 -16.66 23.21 -1.22
CA TYR A 359 -16.98 24.61 -1.02
C TYR A 359 -17.67 24.75 0.33
N VAL A 360 -17.18 25.65 1.17
CA VAL A 360 -17.82 26.08 2.42
C VAL A 360 -18.10 27.56 2.26
N ASP A 361 -19.36 27.97 2.35
CA ASP A 361 -19.70 29.39 2.22
C ASP A 361 -19.06 30.20 3.36
N PRO A 362 -18.36 31.31 3.07
CA PRO A 362 -17.66 32.08 4.08
C PRO A 362 -18.60 32.85 5.02
N VAL A 363 -19.87 33.00 4.67
CA VAL A 363 -20.90 33.69 5.47
C VAL A 363 -21.79 32.70 6.22
N ASP A 364 -22.16 31.59 5.57
CA ASP A 364 -23.02 30.56 6.16
C ASP A 364 -22.42 29.15 5.96
N PRO A 365 -21.60 28.65 6.91
CA PRO A 365 -20.92 27.36 6.78
C PRO A 365 -21.85 26.14 6.59
N ASP A 366 -23.13 26.25 6.94
CA ASP A 366 -24.12 25.20 6.69
C ASP A 366 -24.40 25.04 5.18
N ILE A 367 -24.10 26.07 4.38
CA ILE A 367 -24.08 26.02 2.92
C ILE A 367 -22.73 25.44 2.48
N THR A 368 -22.64 24.12 2.61
CA THR A 368 -21.50 23.33 2.15
C THR A 368 -21.90 22.48 0.95
N VAL A 369 -21.10 22.53 -0.12
CA VAL A 369 -21.31 21.71 -1.34
C VAL A 369 -20.06 20.90 -1.62
N GLY A 370 -20.23 19.58 -1.69
CA GLY A 370 -19.14 18.64 -1.96
C GLY A 370 -19.16 18.09 -3.38
N TRP A 371 -17.97 17.73 -3.88
CA TRP A 371 -17.76 16.95 -5.09
C TRP A 371 -16.65 15.93 -4.85
N ALA A 372 -16.72 14.76 -5.46
CA ALA A 372 -15.68 13.75 -5.31
C ALA A 372 -15.69 12.77 -6.46
N GLY A 373 -14.53 12.19 -6.76
CA GLY A 373 -14.42 11.23 -7.85
C GLY A 373 -13.09 10.51 -7.91
N ILE A 374 -13.03 9.57 -8.87
CA ILE A 374 -11.79 8.99 -9.36
C ILE A 374 -11.49 9.68 -10.68
N TYR A 375 -10.33 10.34 -10.76
CA TYR A 375 -9.90 11.11 -11.92
C TYR A 375 -8.75 10.40 -12.58
N THR A 376 -8.70 10.44 -13.91
CA THR A 376 -7.57 9.92 -14.67
C THR A 376 -7.07 10.93 -15.68
N ALA A 377 -5.76 11.15 -15.71
CA ALA A 377 -5.13 12.05 -16.66
C ALA A 377 -3.92 11.39 -17.32
N GLN A 378 -3.64 11.78 -18.56
CA GLN A 378 -2.36 11.46 -19.18
C GLN A 378 -1.31 12.40 -18.59
N VAL A 379 -0.24 11.84 -18.02
CA VAL A 379 0.90 12.59 -17.54
C VAL A 379 1.96 12.55 -18.63
N ALA A 380 2.27 13.71 -19.19
CA ALA A 380 3.37 13.86 -20.13
C ALA A 380 4.70 13.80 -19.37
N ILE A 381 5.73 13.29 -20.04
CA ILE A 381 7.10 13.57 -19.61
C ILE A 381 7.48 14.83 -20.36
N ASP A 382 7.49 15.94 -19.65
CA ASP A 382 7.84 17.22 -20.24
C ASP A 382 9.32 17.53 -20.04
N SER A 383 10.01 16.93 -19.05
CA SER A 383 11.42 17.25 -18.72
C SER A 383 11.68 18.75 -18.60
N VAL A 384 10.62 19.53 -18.38
CA VAL A 384 10.55 20.98 -18.43
C VAL A 384 9.65 21.40 -17.27
N TYR A 385 10.12 22.36 -16.47
CA TYR A 385 9.36 22.95 -15.38
C TYR A 385 7.98 23.45 -15.85
N ARG A 386 6.92 22.72 -15.52
CA ARG A 386 5.55 23.24 -15.49
C ARG A 386 4.84 22.69 -14.26
N ASP A 387 4.64 23.58 -13.28
CA ASP A 387 3.60 23.39 -12.26
C ASP A 387 2.25 23.61 -12.96
N GLY A 388 1.36 22.63 -12.90
CA GLY A 388 0.00 22.74 -13.45
C GLY A 388 -0.40 21.62 -14.41
N PHE A 389 -1.67 21.23 -14.32
CA PHE A 389 -2.41 20.52 -15.36
C PHE A 389 -2.84 21.54 -16.42
N GLU A 390 -1.95 21.90 -17.34
CA GLU A 390 -2.33 22.64 -18.56
C GLU A 390 -2.28 21.69 -19.75
N ASP A 391 -3.46 21.21 -20.15
CA ASP A 391 -4.04 21.41 -21.50
C ASP A 391 -5.52 21.01 -21.51
#